data_AF-A0A840NTX5-F1
#
_entry.id   AF-A0A840NTX5-F1
#
_cell.length_a   1.000
_cell.length_b   1.000
_cell.length_c   1.000
_cell.angle_alpha   90.00
_cell.angle_beta   90.00
_cell.angle_gamma   90.00
#
_symmetry.space_group_name_H-M   'P 1'
#
loop_
_entity.id
_entity.type
_entity.pdbx_description
1 polymer ?
#
loop_
_entity_poly.entity_id
_entity_poly.type
_entity_poly.pdbx_seq_one_letter_code
_entity_poly.pdbx_strand_id
1 'polypeptide(L)' 'MKKNPVKTAIDQATQRLGKEARLVIRASGTEPVIRIMAEGDEREVLNAVVTELTDVISQHDTLSKE' A
#
# COMPACT_ATOMS: atom_id res chain seq x y z
N MET A 1 4.06 6.63 -21.14
CA MET A 1 3.31 7.14 -19.96
C MET A 1 4.06 6.72 -18.71
N LYS A 2 4.45 7.64 -17.82
CA LYS A 2 5.03 7.28 -16.52
C LYS A 2 3.96 6.59 -15.68
N LYS A 3 4.19 5.35 -15.25
CA LYS A 3 3.29 4.66 -14.31
C LYS A 3 3.39 5.36 -12.95
N ASN A 4 2.25 5.61 -12.31
CA ASN A 4 2.23 6.10 -10.93
C ASN A 4 2.88 5.02 -10.03
N PRO A 5 3.93 5.36 -9.25
CA PRO A 5 4.65 4.38 -8.44
C PRO A 5 3.75 3.73 -7.38
N VAL A 6 2.83 4.51 -6.77
CA VAL A 6 1.85 3.99 -5.79
C VAL A 6 0.92 2.98 -6.45
N LYS A 7 0.36 3.30 -7.62
CA LYS A 7 -0.53 2.38 -8.34
C LYS A 7 0.19 1.07 -8.70
N THR A 8 1.44 1.17 -9.14
CA THR A 8 2.26 0.01 -9.49
C THR A 8 2.51 -0.89 -8.28
N ALA A 9 2.84 -0.30 -7.12
CA ALA A 9 3.03 -1.05 -5.88
C ALA A 9 1.74 -1.73 -5.41
N ILE A 10 0.58 -1.09 -5.53
CA ILE A 10 -0.72 -1.68 -5.18
C ILE A 10 -1.04 -2.89 -6.08
N ASP A 11 -0.79 -2.79 -7.38
CA ASP A 11 -1.01 -3.90 -8.32
C ASP A 11 -0.11 -5.09 -7.97
N GLN A 12 1.16 -4.84 -7.66
CA GLN A 12 2.12 -5.88 -7.24
C GLN A 12 1.75 -6.51 -5.90
N ALA A 13 1.35 -5.69 -4.92
CA ALA A 13 0.87 -6.15 -3.62
C ALA A 13 -0.33 -7.08 -3.78
N THR A 14 -1.33 -6.67 -4.57
CA THR A 14 -2.54 -7.46 -4.84
C THR A 14 -2.18 -8.81 -5.50
N GLN A 15 -1.21 -8.81 -6.42
CA GLN A 15 -0.76 -10.04 -7.05
C GLN A 15 -0.05 -11.00 -6.08
N ARG A 16 0.79 -10.47 -5.17
CA ARG A 16 1.49 -11.29 -4.16
C ARG A 16 0.55 -11.86 -3.10
N LEU A 17 -0.43 -11.06 -2.69
CA LEU A 17 -1.44 -11.44 -1.70
C LEU A 17 -2.38 -12.54 -2.22
N GLY A 18 -2.60 -12.62 -3.52
CA GLY A 18 -3.51 -13.59 -4.12
C GLY A 18 -4.98 -13.24 -3.90
N LYS A 19 -5.87 -14.16 -4.27
CA LYS A 19 -7.33 -13.90 -4.34
C LYS A 19 -8.03 -13.94 -2.98
N GLU A 20 -7.49 -14.69 -2.02
CA GLU A 20 -8.10 -14.92 -0.71
C GLU A 20 -7.75 -13.83 0.31
N ALA A 21 -6.76 -13.00 -0.01
CA ALA A 21 -6.32 -11.91 0.85
C ALA A 21 -7.04 -10.60 0.53
N ARG A 22 -7.16 -9.72 1.53
CA ARG A 22 -7.86 -8.45 1.42
C ARG A 22 -6.94 -7.29 1.75
N LEU A 23 -6.83 -6.33 0.83
CA LEU A 23 -6.06 -5.09 1.00
C LEU A 23 -7.01 -3.88 1.00
N VAL A 24 -6.91 -3.04 2.03
CA VAL A 24 -7.67 -1.79 2.16
C VAL A 24 -6.70 -0.63 2.33
N ILE A 25 -6.80 0.36 1.45
CA ILE A 25 -6.01 1.59 1.52
C ILE A 25 -6.98 2.77 1.45
N ARG A 26 -6.90 3.69 2.43
CA ARG A 26 -7.74 4.89 2.47
C ARG A 26 -7.07 6.03 3.21
N ALA A 27 -7.43 7.26 2.88
CA ALA A 27 -7.15 8.40 3.74
C ALA A 27 -7.95 8.32 5.04
N SER A 28 -7.38 8.80 6.14
CA SER A 28 -8.14 9.07 7.36
C SER A 28 -8.99 10.32 7.18
N GLY A 29 -10.24 10.29 7.66
CA GLY A 29 -11.14 11.46 7.63
C GLY A 29 -10.97 12.42 8.81
N THR A 30 -10.21 12.03 9.83
CA THR A 30 -10.05 12.79 11.08
C THR A 30 -8.60 13.14 11.39
N GLU A 31 -7.64 12.57 10.65
CA GLU A 31 -6.21 12.73 10.89
C GLU A 31 -5.49 12.83 9.53
N PRO A 32 -4.37 13.54 9.42
CA PRO A 32 -3.63 13.69 8.17
C PRO A 32 -2.74 12.46 7.88
N VAL A 33 -3.34 11.26 7.85
CA VAL A 33 -2.62 9.99 7.66
C VAL A 33 -3.34 9.09 6.65
N ILE A 34 -2.56 8.22 5.99
CA ILE A 34 -3.08 7.12 5.16
C ILE A 34 -3.15 5.85 6.02
N ARG A 35 -4.27 5.13 5.94
CA ARG A 35 -4.47 3.83 6.59
C ARG A 35 -4.34 2.71 5.57
N ILE A 36 -3.52 1.72 5.90
CA ILE A 36 -3.26 0.52 5.11
C ILE A 36 -3.58 -0.68 6.00
N MET A 37 -4.43 -1.59 5.54
CA MET A 37 -4.74 -2.84 6.21
C MET A 37 -4.67 -3.99 5.21
N ALA A 38 -4.01 -5.08 5.60
CA ALA A 38 -3.96 -6.32 4.85
C ALA A 38 -4.42 -7.48 5.74
N GLU A 39 -5.19 -8.40 5.18
CA GLU A 39 -5.74 -9.60 5.82
C GLU A 39 -5.44 -10.83 4.96
N GLY A 40 -5.02 -11.93 5.58
CA GLY A 40 -4.66 -13.19 4.93
C GLY A 40 -3.91 -14.15 5.87
N ASP A 41 -3.57 -15.34 5.37
CA ASP A 41 -3.00 -16.41 6.20
C ASP A 41 -1.49 -16.26 6.43
N GLU A 42 -0.76 -15.79 5.41
CA GLU A 42 0.69 -15.71 5.44
C GLU A 42 1.18 -14.38 6.04
N ARG A 43 1.33 -14.34 7.37
CA ARG A 43 1.75 -13.14 8.11
C ARG A 43 3.01 -12.47 7.55
N GLU A 44 3.98 -13.25 7.11
CA GLU A 44 5.25 -12.74 6.56
C GLU A 44 5.02 -11.98 5.25
N VAL A 45 4.17 -12.53 4.36
CA VAL A 45 3.75 -11.88 3.12
C VAL A 45 2.97 -10.60 3.42
N LEU A 46 2.03 -10.65 4.37
CA LEU A 46 1.26 -9.47 4.79
C LEU A 46 2.16 -8.35 5.27
N ASN A 47 3.10 -8.65 6.18
CA ASN A 47 4.02 -7.67 6.72
C ASN A 47 4.89 -7.05 5.63
N ALA A 48 5.47 -7.89 4.75
CA ALA A 48 6.30 -7.40 3.64
C ALA A 48 5.53 -6.47 2.71
N VAL A 49 4.29 -6.83 2.36
CA VAL A 49 3.42 -6.02 1.49
C VAL A 49 3.05 -4.69 2.16
N VAL A 50 2.67 -4.71 3.44
CA VAL A 50 2.30 -3.47 4.16
C VAL A 50 3.50 -2.54 4.31
N THR A 51 4.69 -3.07 4.62
CA THR A 51 5.92 -2.28 4.71
C THR A 51 6.26 -1.63 3.38
N GLU A 52 6.29 -2.39 2.28
CA GLU A 52 6.61 -1.86 0.95
C GLU A 52 5.63 -0.75 0.51
N LEU A 53 4.32 -0.97 0.73
CA LEU A 53 3.31 0.04 0.41
C LEU A 53 3.47 1.31 1.24
N THR A 54 3.80 1.17 2.53
CA THR A 54 4.04 2.30 3.43
C THR A 54 5.21 3.14 2.94
N ASP A 55 6.31 2.50 2.54
CA ASP A 55 7.51 3.18 2.03
C ASP A 55 7.22 3.95 0.73
N VAL A 56 6.56 3.29 -0.25
CA VAL A 56 6.24 3.91 -1.54
C VAL A 56 5.28 5.08 -1.38
N ILE A 57 4.25 4.95 -0.54
CA ILE A 57 3.27 6.03 -0.29
C ILE A 57 3.94 7.21 0.40
N SER A 58 4.78 6.96 1.42
CA SER A 58 5.48 8.01 2.16
C SER A 58 6.45 8.80 1.27
N GLN A 59 7.20 8.10 0.42
CA GLN A 59 8.09 8.74 -0.56
C GLN A 59 7.29 9.58 -1.57
N HIS A 60 6.18 9.06 -2.08
CA HIS A 60 5.36 9.78 -3.04
C HIS A 60 4.67 11.01 -2.44
N ASP A 61 4.20 10.95 -1.19
CA ASP A 61 3.62 12.10 -0.49
C ASP A 61 4.66 13.20 -0.25
N THR A 62 5.89 12.82 0.12
CA THR A 62 7.00 13.78 0.30
C THR A 62 7.34 14.47 -1.02
N LEU A 63 7.43 13.72 -2.13
CA LEU A 63 7.70 14.24 -3.48
C LEU A 63 6.55 15.07 -4.08
N SER A 64 5.34 14.97 -3.54
CA SER A 64 4.17 15.73 -4.02
C SER A 64 3.95 17.03 -3.26
N LYS A 65 4.74 17.28 -2.21
CA LYS A 65 4.65 18.47 -1.33
C LYS A 65 5.73 19.53 -1.62
N GLU A 66 6.62 19.28 -2.58
CA GLU A 66 7.57 20.25 -3.15
C GLU A 66 7.05 20.80 -4.48
#